data_AF-A0A7S4UVC9-F1
#
_entry.id   AF-A0A7S4UVC9-F1
#
_cell.length_a   1.000
_cell.length_b   1.000
_cell.length_c   1.000
_cell.angle_alpha   90.00
_cell.angle_beta   90.00
_cell.angle_gamma   90.00
#
_symmetry.space_group_name_H-M   'P 1'
#
loop_
_entity.id
_entity.type
_entity.pdbx_description
1 polymer ?
#
loop_
_entity_poly.entity_id
_entity_poly.type
_entity_poly.pdbx_seq_one_letter_code
_entity_poly.pdbx_strand_id
1 'polypeptide(L)'
;GAASRTNQPWRPCTADAETPWVRASAGNCFASGGCQAPDERQRSPHSYLHGMERWFCSPESPIFQAISALLDSGLWFRVSGAVAGAAVSCIAVSLFSGPSAEGSLTFGVVSTGCALANVAAFASYRPQIRPLIGAGGLSPAADVLRRMRHVPFRRAPTAFRFVEDCGDETLMLANTVGLASSLALVALLLGRFAVPSVARVAVPLLWCVAGWAYLSLLAVSGDFLGLQSDSNLVEVDALMAVLALVAPGHPQAAVLAVRFFAFRKMLGCGVCKYYGSSMWREFSALGVHYFTQPLVNPRSYYAHHMPLPVHKFSVMATFVVEVVLPFCTWGPRPLRLLAWMGFNGLNAMINLSGNYGFIGFLNTMENLSFTDDRLWGRFLWPALPPVHIPSAVRALVAPVLATYIGVSLLPLARAAKGSVSLKTLMLPGSLADWLVKVDEAQHPFRLVNYQGKFSGMHDFRWEPVLEGSDDGGVTWRQFRWRYKLNPGPGERGVVLWLHLPRLDWRVWFLPLAAARGREPPTWYYRLLDKLAQEDPGILGLMRGSPFRGRGGLMVRSRLVRCEVAKWGAAGGDAWTFRPLQGRTPMDLVVGAPGGAARAP
;
A
#
# COMPACT_ATOMS: atom_id res chain seq x y z
N GLY A 1 13.86 2.35 -61.97
CA GLY A 1 14.28 2.28 -63.39
C GLY A 1 14.56 0.84 -63.72
N ALA A 2 13.91 0.32 -64.76
CA ALA A 2 14.07 -1.06 -65.22
C ALA A 2 15.43 -1.28 -65.90
N ALA A 3 16.09 -2.43 -65.65
CA ALA A 3 16.17 -3.53 -66.61
C ALA A 3 17.36 -4.49 -66.38
N SER A 4 17.02 -5.79 -66.25
CA SER A 4 17.77 -6.99 -66.70
C SER A 4 19.04 -7.39 -65.91
N ARG A 5 19.40 -8.64 -65.59
CA ARG A 5 19.14 -10.02 -66.09
C ARG A 5 19.29 -11.01 -64.90
N THR A 6 18.31 -11.85 -64.53
CA THR A 6 18.08 -13.26 -64.92
C THR A 6 19.33 -14.18 -64.95
N ASN A 7 19.52 -15.05 -63.96
CA ASN A 7 19.15 -16.49 -64.03
C ASN A 7 19.55 -17.29 -62.76
N GLN A 8 18.58 -18.08 -62.28
CA GLN A 8 18.61 -19.08 -61.19
C GLN A 8 19.31 -20.41 -61.65
N PRO A 9 19.20 -21.60 -60.99
CA PRO A 9 18.81 -22.02 -59.62
C PRO A 9 19.69 -23.14 -58.96
N TRP A 10 19.44 -23.44 -57.66
CA TRP A 10 19.30 -24.76 -56.96
C TRP A 10 19.99 -26.04 -57.54
N ARG A 11 20.57 -27.04 -56.83
CA ARG A 11 20.56 -27.58 -55.43
C ARG A 11 21.61 -28.77 -55.35
N PRO A 12 21.56 -29.79 -54.45
CA PRO A 12 22.60 -30.16 -53.48
C PRO A 12 23.24 -31.56 -53.69
N CYS A 13 24.19 -31.98 -52.84
CA CYS A 13 24.46 -33.38 -52.43
C CYS A 13 25.54 -33.35 -51.32
N THR A 14 25.24 -33.72 -50.06
CA THR A 14 25.43 -35.07 -49.44
C THR A 14 26.84 -35.63 -49.62
N ALA A 15 27.55 -36.23 -48.68
CA ALA A 15 27.40 -36.55 -47.25
C ALA A 15 28.77 -37.13 -46.83
N ASP A 16 29.07 -37.16 -45.52
CA ASP A 16 29.97 -38.12 -44.84
C ASP A 16 31.45 -38.19 -45.28
N ALA A 17 32.46 -38.48 -44.47
CA ALA A 17 32.70 -38.66 -43.04
C ALA A 17 34.25 -38.71 -42.88
N GLU A 18 34.71 -38.84 -41.63
CA GLU A 18 36.02 -39.41 -41.24
C GLU A 18 37.27 -38.48 -41.17
N THR A 19 37.71 -38.30 -39.92
CA THR A 19 39.11 -38.05 -39.47
C THR A 19 39.85 -39.40 -39.42
N PRO A 20 41.18 -39.57 -39.10
CA PRO A 20 42.22 -38.68 -38.54
C PRO A 20 43.67 -38.87 -39.11
N TRP A 21 44.70 -38.31 -38.41
CA TRP A 21 46.19 -38.43 -38.53
C TRP A 21 46.90 -37.37 -39.41
N VAL A 22 48.08 -36.75 -39.17
CA VAL A 22 49.05 -36.43 -38.08
C VAL A 22 50.46 -36.33 -38.75
N ARG A 23 51.27 -35.32 -38.36
CA ARG A 23 52.75 -35.11 -38.59
C ARG A 23 53.20 -34.61 -39.99
N ALA A 24 54.24 -33.78 -40.16
CA ALA A 24 55.27 -33.20 -39.29
C ALA A 24 56.04 -32.04 -39.97
N SER A 25 56.66 -31.15 -39.17
CA SER A 25 58.05 -30.63 -39.25
C SER A 25 58.14 -29.36 -38.37
N ALA A 26 58.75 -29.40 -37.18
CA ALA A 26 60.18 -29.42 -36.86
C ALA A 26 60.90 -28.09 -37.18
N GLY A 27 61.11 -27.29 -36.14
CA GLY A 27 61.96 -26.09 -36.11
C GLY A 27 62.10 -25.59 -34.67
N ASN A 28 63.09 -26.12 -33.95
CA ASN A 28 63.43 -25.70 -32.58
C ASN A 28 64.10 -24.33 -32.58
N CYS A 29 63.60 -23.40 -31.78
CA CYS A 29 64.40 -22.39 -31.08
C CYS A 29 63.81 -22.18 -29.68
N PHE A 30 64.59 -22.58 -28.67
CA PHE A 30 64.37 -22.33 -27.25
C PHE A 30 64.38 -20.82 -26.95
N ALA A 31 63.44 -20.33 -26.14
CA ALA A 31 63.71 -19.49 -24.94
C ALA A 31 62.41 -18.90 -24.33
N SER A 32 62.15 -19.27 -23.07
CA SER A 32 61.49 -18.51 -22.00
C SER A 32 60.25 -17.65 -22.30
N GLY A 33 59.10 -18.12 -21.86
CA GLY A 33 57.88 -17.32 -21.71
C GLY A 33 56.70 -18.18 -21.25
N GLY A 34 56.69 -18.58 -19.98
CA GLY A 34 55.63 -19.42 -19.42
C GLY A 34 54.27 -18.73 -19.42
N CYS A 35 53.38 -19.15 -20.32
CA CYS A 35 51.94 -18.95 -20.18
C CYS A 35 51.39 -19.98 -19.20
N GLN A 36 51.20 -19.59 -17.93
CA GLN A 36 50.38 -20.35 -17.00
C GLN A 36 48.90 -20.13 -17.33
N ALA A 37 48.17 -21.24 -17.51
CA ALA A 37 46.71 -21.26 -17.55
C ALA A 37 46.13 -20.74 -16.21
N PRO A 38 44.96 -20.07 -16.19
CA PRO A 38 44.40 -19.56 -14.95
C PRO A 38 43.92 -20.73 -14.08
N ASP A 39 44.47 -20.79 -12.87
CA ASP A 39 44.14 -21.75 -11.83
C ASP A 39 42.72 -21.50 -11.30
N GLU A 40 41.78 -22.40 -11.60
CA GLU A 40 40.36 -22.32 -11.23
C GLU A 40 40.08 -22.60 -9.73
N ARG A 41 41.12 -22.73 -8.88
CA ARG A 41 40.97 -23.18 -7.48
C ARG A 41 41.26 -22.14 -6.39
N GLN A 42 41.15 -20.85 -6.68
CA GLN A 42 41.21 -19.80 -5.65
C GLN A 42 40.18 -18.68 -5.86
N ARG A 43 38.88 -18.98 -5.74
CA ARG A 43 37.88 -17.92 -5.44
C ARG A 43 37.57 -17.98 -3.95
N SER A 44 38.17 -17.08 -3.19
CA SER A 44 37.83 -16.92 -1.78
C SER A 44 36.36 -16.47 -1.64
N PRO A 45 35.64 -16.84 -0.57
CA PRO A 45 34.28 -16.33 -0.31
C PRO A 45 34.17 -14.80 -0.35
N HIS A 46 35.28 -14.10 -0.09
CA HIS A 46 35.39 -12.65 -0.15
C HIS A 46 35.23 -12.06 -1.56
N SER A 47 35.62 -12.76 -2.64
CA SER A 47 35.47 -12.22 -4.01
C SER A 47 34.01 -12.16 -4.47
N TYR A 48 33.19 -13.11 -4.03
CA TYR A 48 31.76 -13.16 -4.35
C TYR A 48 30.95 -12.07 -3.62
N LEU A 49 31.24 -11.87 -2.34
CA LEU A 49 30.60 -10.82 -1.52
C LEU A 49 30.92 -9.43 -2.08
N HIS A 50 32.16 -9.20 -2.51
CA HIS A 50 32.55 -7.92 -3.09
C HIS A 50 31.88 -7.66 -4.46
N GLY A 51 31.62 -8.73 -5.23
CA GLY A 51 30.77 -8.66 -6.42
C GLY A 51 29.34 -8.25 -6.09
N MET A 52 28.68 -8.91 -5.13
CA MET A 52 27.30 -8.57 -4.77
C MET A 52 27.15 -7.12 -4.27
N GLU A 53 28.11 -6.61 -3.51
CA GLU A 53 28.12 -5.21 -3.06
C GLU A 53 28.14 -4.21 -4.21
N ARG A 54 29.00 -4.44 -5.23
CA ARG A 54 29.10 -3.56 -6.40
C ARG A 54 27.81 -3.53 -7.23
N TRP A 55 27.11 -4.65 -7.35
CA TRP A 55 25.92 -4.76 -8.22
C TRP A 55 24.60 -4.40 -7.55
N PHE A 56 24.49 -4.55 -6.22
CA PHE A 56 23.20 -4.41 -5.53
C PHE A 56 23.19 -3.42 -4.36
N CYS A 57 24.35 -3.01 -3.84
CA CYS A 57 24.43 -2.24 -2.59
C CYS A 57 25.02 -0.84 -2.78
N SER A 58 24.87 -0.23 -3.95
CA SER A 58 25.37 1.11 -4.24
C SER A 58 24.46 1.85 -5.22
N PRO A 59 24.32 3.19 -5.09
CA PRO A 59 23.74 4.02 -6.14
C PRO A 59 24.48 3.90 -7.49
N GLU A 60 25.78 3.58 -7.48
CA GLU A 60 26.58 3.41 -8.69
C GLU A 60 26.36 2.07 -9.38
N SER A 61 25.52 1.20 -8.83
CA SER A 61 25.35 -0.13 -9.39
C SER A 61 24.70 -0.05 -10.78
N PRO A 62 25.11 -0.91 -11.74
CA PRO A 62 24.56 -0.87 -13.10
C PRO A 62 23.04 -1.05 -13.14
N ILE A 63 22.49 -1.85 -12.22
CA ILE A 63 21.05 -2.10 -12.11
C ILE A 63 20.32 -0.83 -11.68
N PHE A 64 20.83 -0.14 -10.65
CA PHE A 64 20.19 1.09 -10.18
C PHE A 64 20.30 2.21 -11.20
N GLN A 65 21.43 2.31 -11.89
CA GLN A 65 21.64 3.28 -12.97
C GLN A 65 20.67 3.04 -14.13
N ALA A 66 20.42 1.78 -14.50
CA ALA A 66 19.42 1.45 -15.52
C ALA A 66 17.98 1.81 -15.07
N ILE A 67 17.63 1.55 -13.81
CA ILE A 67 16.32 1.93 -13.26
C ILE A 67 16.17 3.46 -13.22
N SER A 68 17.21 4.17 -12.77
CA SER A 68 17.24 5.64 -12.71
C SER A 68 17.07 6.23 -14.11
N ALA A 69 17.84 5.76 -15.11
CA ALA A 69 17.72 6.19 -16.49
C ALA A 69 16.33 5.91 -17.10
N LEU A 70 15.73 4.75 -16.79
CA LEU A 70 14.36 4.42 -17.17
C LEU A 70 13.36 5.42 -16.58
N LEU A 71 13.52 5.80 -15.31
CA LEU A 71 12.65 6.75 -14.61
C LEU A 71 12.82 8.18 -15.14
N ASP A 72 14.06 8.67 -15.18
CA ASP A 72 14.41 10.04 -15.59
C ASP A 72 14.05 10.35 -17.05
N SER A 73 14.16 9.36 -17.95
CA SER A 73 13.74 9.52 -19.34
C SER A 73 12.22 9.63 -19.53
N GLY A 74 11.43 9.28 -18.51
CA GLY A 74 9.97 9.17 -18.61
C GLY A 74 9.49 8.00 -19.48
N LEU A 75 10.41 7.13 -19.96
CA LEU A 75 10.08 5.99 -20.81
C LEU A 75 9.13 5.02 -20.10
N TRP A 76 9.33 4.79 -18.80
CA TRP A 76 8.42 3.99 -17.97
C TRP A 76 6.96 4.44 -18.08
N PHE A 77 6.71 5.74 -18.20
CA PHE A 77 5.36 6.29 -18.27
C PHE A 77 4.74 6.05 -19.65
N ARG A 78 5.53 6.21 -20.73
CA ARG A 78 5.10 5.82 -22.09
C ARG A 78 4.75 4.34 -22.18
N VAL A 79 5.60 3.48 -21.63
CA VAL A 79 5.35 2.03 -21.55
C VAL A 79 4.08 1.75 -20.73
N SER A 80 3.86 2.46 -19.63
CA SER A 80 2.62 2.35 -18.84
C SER A 80 1.37 2.71 -19.65
N GLY A 81 1.45 3.72 -20.51
CA GLY A 81 0.39 4.07 -21.46
C GLY A 81 0.11 2.95 -22.48
N ALA A 82 1.16 2.30 -23.01
CA ALA A 82 1.01 1.14 -23.90
C ALA A 82 0.39 -0.07 -23.18
N VAL A 83 0.81 -0.33 -21.94
CA VAL A 83 0.22 -1.37 -21.07
C VAL A 83 -1.26 -1.08 -20.80
N ALA A 84 -1.62 0.18 -20.54
CA ALA A 84 -3.02 0.59 -20.38
C ALA A 84 -3.84 0.32 -21.65
N GLY A 85 -3.33 0.70 -22.83
CA GLY A 85 -3.98 0.39 -24.10
C GLY A 85 -4.19 -1.11 -24.31
N ALA A 86 -3.15 -1.92 -24.08
CA ALA A 86 -3.22 -3.37 -24.18
C ALA A 86 -4.23 -3.98 -23.18
N ALA A 87 -4.28 -3.46 -21.95
CA ALA A 87 -5.25 -3.87 -20.94
C ALA A 87 -6.69 -3.63 -21.42
N VAL A 88 -6.99 -2.43 -21.94
CA VAL A 88 -8.30 -2.08 -22.50
C VAL A 88 -8.69 -3.03 -23.63
N SER A 89 -7.78 -3.26 -24.59
CA SER A 89 -8.04 -4.16 -25.72
C SER A 89 -8.30 -5.60 -25.27
N CYS A 90 -7.48 -6.14 -24.35
CA CYS A 90 -7.66 -7.52 -23.86
C CYS A 90 -8.97 -7.68 -23.07
N ILE A 91 -9.35 -6.68 -22.26
CA ILE A 91 -10.62 -6.67 -21.54
C ILE A 91 -11.78 -6.63 -22.52
N ALA A 92 -11.73 -5.77 -23.54
CA ALA A 92 -12.77 -5.67 -24.55
C ALA A 92 -12.93 -7.01 -25.31
N VAL A 93 -11.83 -7.61 -25.77
CA VAL A 93 -11.86 -8.93 -26.41
C VAL A 93 -12.48 -9.97 -25.48
N SER A 94 -12.08 -10.01 -24.20
CA SER A 94 -12.65 -10.97 -23.24
C SER A 94 -14.15 -10.76 -22.98
N LEU A 95 -14.63 -9.51 -22.98
CA LEU A 95 -16.05 -9.19 -22.80
C LEU A 95 -16.89 -9.52 -24.05
N PHE A 96 -16.35 -9.33 -25.25
CA PHE A 96 -17.11 -9.52 -26.50
C PHE A 96 -16.84 -10.86 -27.20
N SER A 97 -15.98 -11.70 -26.63
CA SER A 97 -15.88 -13.12 -26.97
C SER A 97 -17.01 -13.93 -26.33
N GLY A 98 -17.15 -15.20 -26.72
CA GLY A 98 -18.08 -16.13 -26.06
C GLY A 98 -17.79 -16.27 -24.55
N PRO A 99 -18.81 -16.61 -23.72
CA PRO A 99 -18.60 -16.84 -22.30
C PRO A 99 -17.52 -17.89 -22.04
N SER A 100 -16.66 -17.64 -21.06
CA SER A 100 -15.52 -18.50 -20.73
C SER A 100 -15.39 -18.66 -19.22
N ALA A 101 -14.95 -19.83 -18.77
CA ALA A 101 -14.62 -20.07 -17.37
C ALA A 101 -13.17 -19.66 -17.01
N GLU A 102 -12.37 -19.22 -18.00
CA GLU A 102 -10.98 -18.84 -17.77
C GLU A 102 -10.86 -17.65 -16.80
N GLY A 103 -10.12 -17.85 -15.71
CA GLY A 103 -9.92 -16.85 -14.66
C GLY A 103 -10.96 -16.95 -13.54
N SER A 104 -11.91 -17.88 -13.60
CA SER A 104 -13.00 -18.01 -12.61
C SER A 104 -12.50 -18.38 -11.21
N LEU A 105 -11.50 -19.26 -11.12
CA LEU A 105 -10.90 -19.62 -9.83
C LEU A 105 -10.10 -18.44 -9.29
N THR A 106 -9.27 -17.84 -10.14
CA THR A 106 -8.42 -16.70 -9.79
C THR A 106 -9.25 -15.52 -9.28
N PHE A 107 -10.28 -15.11 -10.02
CA PHE A 107 -11.15 -14.01 -9.61
C PHE A 107 -11.92 -14.35 -8.33
N GLY A 108 -12.40 -15.59 -8.18
CA GLY A 108 -13.08 -16.03 -6.97
C GLY A 108 -12.21 -15.88 -5.71
N VAL A 109 -10.94 -16.28 -5.79
CA VAL A 109 -9.98 -16.13 -4.69
C VAL A 109 -9.70 -14.66 -4.39
N VAL A 110 -9.41 -13.86 -5.42
CA VAL A 110 -9.17 -12.41 -5.29
C VAL A 110 -10.37 -11.72 -4.63
N SER A 111 -11.57 -11.93 -5.17
CA SER A 111 -12.81 -11.32 -4.67
C SER A 111 -13.09 -11.73 -3.22
N THR A 112 -12.91 -13.01 -2.88
CA THR A 112 -13.10 -13.49 -1.50
C THR A 112 -12.08 -12.87 -0.54
N GLY A 113 -10.81 -12.80 -0.96
CA GLY A 113 -9.75 -12.18 -0.19
C GLY A 113 -10.00 -10.69 0.07
N CYS A 114 -10.43 -9.94 -0.95
CA CYS A 114 -10.80 -8.54 -0.78
C CYS A 114 -12.03 -8.36 0.14
N ALA A 115 -13.00 -9.27 0.10
CA ALA A 115 -14.14 -9.25 1.02
C ALA A 115 -13.69 -9.51 2.48
N LEU A 116 -12.74 -10.43 2.71
CA LEU A 116 -12.12 -10.64 4.02
C LEU A 116 -11.34 -9.41 4.50
N ALA A 117 -10.69 -8.68 3.59
CA ALA A 117 -10.01 -7.43 3.92
C ALA A 117 -11.01 -6.36 4.40
N ASN A 118 -12.20 -6.30 3.79
CA ASN A 118 -13.29 -5.46 4.26
C ASN A 118 -13.77 -5.84 5.67
N VAL A 119 -14.02 -7.14 5.92
CA VAL A 119 -14.37 -7.64 7.26
C VAL A 119 -13.36 -7.15 8.29
N ALA A 120 -12.07 -7.31 7.98
CA ALA A 120 -11.00 -6.86 8.86
C ALA A 120 -10.99 -5.34 9.07
N ALA A 121 -11.20 -4.55 8.01
CA ALA A 121 -11.23 -3.09 8.09
C ALA A 121 -12.40 -2.58 8.95
N PHE A 122 -13.61 -3.09 8.75
CA PHE A 122 -14.79 -2.72 9.53
C PHE A 122 -14.67 -3.19 10.99
N ALA A 123 -14.25 -4.45 11.22
CA ALA A 123 -14.06 -5.00 12.55
C ALA A 123 -12.96 -4.25 13.32
N SER A 124 -11.86 -3.89 12.65
CA SER A 124 -10.79 -3.09 13.22
C SER A 124 -11.25 -1.69 13.62
N TYR A 125 -12.11 -1.06 12.82
CA TYR A 125 -12.56 0.30 13.10
C TYR A 125 -13.67 0.38 14.15
N ARG A 126 -14.55 -0.63 14.20
CA ARG A 126 -15.72 -0.68 15.09
C ARG A 126 -15.48 -0.21 16.54
N PRO A 127 -14.49 -0.75 17.30
CA PRO A 127 -14.28 -0.33 18.68
C PRO A 127 -13.75 1.10 18.84
N GLN A 128 -13.29 1.71 17.74
CA GLN A 128 -12.68 3.03 17.73
C GLN A 128 -13.67 4.13 17.29
N ILE A 129 -14.85 3.78 16.76
CA ILE A 129 -15.81 4.75 16.20
C ILE A 129 -16.27 5.74 17.26
N ARG A 130 -16.88 5.26 18.36
CA ARG A 130 -17.41 6.12 19.43
C ARG A 130 -16.35 7.05 20.03
N PRO A 131 -15.17 6.56 20.50
CA PRO A 131 -14.16 7.44 21.10
C PRO A 131 -13.49 8.40 20.10
N LEU A 132 -13.44 8.08 18.81
CA LEU A 132 -12.80 8.96 17.82
C LEU A 132 -13.78 9.95 17.19
N ILE A 133 -14.94 9.50 16.76
CA ILE A 133 -15.85 10.27 15.90
C ILE A 133 -17.30 10.31 16.39
N GLY A 134 -17.61 9.65 17.51
CA GLY A 134 -18.91 9.77 18.17
C GLY A 134 -19.15 11.16 18.74
N ALA A 135 -20.34 11.39 19.28
CA ALA A 135 -20.77 12.69 19.82
C ALA A 135 -19.82 13.22 20.90
N GLY A 136 -19.30 12.34 21.75
CA GLY A 136 -18.29 12.66 22.77
C GLY A 136 -16.84 12.41 22.36
N GLY A 137 -16.58 12.06 21.09
CA GLY A 137 -15.26 11.66 20.62
C GLY A 137 -14.31 12.82 20.31
N LEU A 138 -13.08 12.49 19.89
CA LEU A 138 -12.04 13.48 19.57
C LEU A 138 -12.39 14.39 18.38
N SER A 139 -13.09 13.86 17.37
CA SER A 139 -13.52 14.56 16.17
C SER A 139 -14.95 14.16 15.79
N PRO A 140 -15.98 14.66 16.52
CA PRO A 140 -17.37 14.27 16.30
C PRO A 140 -17.80 14.43 14.84
N ALA A 141 -18.40 13.38 14.29
CA ALA A 141 -18.88 13.34 12.91
C ALA A 141 -19.91 14.45 12.64
N ALA A 142 -20.73 14.80 13.64
CA ALA A 142 -21.70 15.89 13.56
C ALA A 142 -21.05 17.25 13.24
N ASP A 143 -19.85 17.54 13.77
CA ASP A 143 -19.11 18.78 13.48
C ASP A 143 -18.66 18.83 12.01
N VAL A 144 -18.25 17.67 11.48
CA VAL A 144 -17.84 17.53 10.09
C VAL A 144 -19.06 17.66 9.17
N LEU A 145 -20.15 16.98 9.49
CA LEU A 145 -21.38 17.01 8.69
C LEU A 145 -22.01 18.40 8.65
N ARG A 146 -22.03 19.14 9.76
CA ARG A 146 -22.49 20.54 9.78
C ARG A 146 -21.71 21.40 8.78
N ARG A 147 -20.39 21.24 8.71
CA ARG A 147 -19.55 21.93 7.71
C ARG A 147 -19.80 21.44 6.27
N MET A 148 -20.20 20.18 6.10
CA MET A 148 -20.53 19.61 4.79
C MET A 148 -21.93 19.96 4.28
N ARG A 149 -22.86 20.47 5.10
CA ARG A 149 -24.24 20.79 4.68
C ARG A 149 -24.28 21.80 3.52
N HIS A 150 -23.30 22.70 3.43
CA HIS A 150 -23.20 23.69 2.36
C HIS A 150 -22.37 23.22 1.15
N VAL A 151 -21.83 22.00 1.20
CA VAL A 151 -20.97 21.45 0.15
C VAL A 151 -21.82 20.59 -0.81
N PRO A 152 -21.76 20.80 -2.13
CA PRO A 152 -22.50 20.01 -3.10
C PRO A 152 -22.24 18.51 -2.98
N PHE A 153 -23.25 17.68 -3.27
CA PHE A 153 -23.17 16.22 -3.05
C PHE A 153 -21.91 15.59 -3.64
N ARG A 154 -21.66 15.93 -4.91
CA ARG A 154 -20.52 15.51 -5.73
C ARG A 154 -19.13 15.81 -5.15
N ARG A 155 -19.01 16.75 -4.20
CA ARG A 155 -17.72 17.15 -3.59
C ARG A 155 -17.46 16.50 -2.23
N ALA A 156 -18.46 15.88 -1.62
CA ALA A 156 -18.32 15.22 -0.31
C ALA A 156 -19.31 14.05 -0.17
N PRO A 157 -19.25 13.02 -1.03
CA PRO A 157 -20.22 11.91 -1.03
C PRO A 157 -20.25 11.17 0.31
N THR A 158 -21.44 11.08 0.91
CA THR A 158 -21.69 10.30 2.13
C THR A 158 -23.19 10.04 2.31
N ALA A 159 -23.54 8.87 2.83
CA ALA A 159 -24.90 8.50 3.22
C ALA A 159 -25.43 9.39 4.35
N PHE A 160 -24.56 9.89 5.22
CA PHE A 160 -24.96 10.63 6.42
C PHE A 160 -25.60 11.99 6.15
N ARG A 161 -25.61 12.46 4.89
CA ARG A 161 -26.37 13.66 4.50
C ARG A 161 -27.87 13.44 4.39
N PHE A 162 -28.30 12.19 4.29
CA PHE A 162 -29.72 11.82 4.21
C PHE A 162 -30.29 11.46 5.58
N VAL A 163 -29.50 11.60 6.64
CA VAL A 163 -29.91 11.37 8.02
C VAL A 163 -30.00 12.72 8.71
N GLU A 164 -31.09 12.96 9.41
CA GLU A 164 -31.34 14.22 10.13
C GLU A 164 -30.30 14.44 11.24
N ASP A 165 -30.08 13.39 12.04
CA ASP A 165 -29.11 13.35 13.13
C ASP A 165 -28.09 12.20 12.98
N CYS A 166 -26.82 12.58 12.82
CA CYS A 166 -25.71 11.63 12.83
C CYS A 166 -25.16 11.47 14.25
N GLY A 167 -25.84 10.62 15.03
CA GLY A 167 -25.39 10.18 16.35
C GLY A 167 -24.55 8.90 16.30
N ASP A 168 -24.12 8.42 17.47
CA ASP A 168 -23.28 7.23 17.63
C ASP A 168 -23.92 5.98 17.02
N GLU A 169 -25.22 5.79 17.19
CA GLU A 169 -25.93 4.64 16.65
C GLU A 169 -25.97 4.65 15.12
N THR A 170 -26.08 5.82 14.49
CA THR A 170 -26.01 5.95 13.03
C THR A 170 -24.63 5.55 12.50
N LEU A 171 -23.55 5.94 13.19
CA LEU A 171 -22.18 5.56 12.84
C LEU A 171 -21.95 4.05 13.04
N MET A 172 -22.43 3.49 14.14
CA MET A 172 -22.34 2.07 14.45
C MET A 172 -23.19 1.23 13.49
N LEU A 173 -24.35 1.72 13.07
CA LEU A 173 -25.19 1.08 12.07
C LEU A 173 -24.49 1.05 10.72
N ALA A 174 -23.91 2.16 10.25
CA ALA A 174 -23.15 2.18 9.00
C ALA A 174 -21.98 1.16 9.02
N ASN A 175 -21.25 1.07 10.13
CA ASN A 175 -20.21 0.04 10.30
C ASN A 175 -20.80 -1.38 10.30
N THR A 176 -21.94 -1.60 10.97
CA THR A 176 -22.60 -2.91 11.03
C THR A 176 -23.11 -3.34 9.66
N VAL A 177 -23.72 -2.43 8.89
CA VAL A 177 -24.19 -2.68 7.52
C VAL A 177 -23.01 -3.05 6.62
N GLY A 178 -21.91 -2.29 6.67
CA GLY A 178 -20.71 -2.60 5.90
C GLY A 178 -20.09 -3.94 6.29
N LEU A 179 -19.99 -4.24 7.59
CA LEU A 179 -19.47 -5.51 8.09
C LEU A 179 -20.35 -6.70 7.70
N ALA A 180 -21.67 -6.59 7.88
CA ALA A 180 -22.64 -7.62 7.51
C ALA A 180 -22.62 -7.86 6.00
N SER A 181 -22.54 -6.80 5.19
CA SER A 181 -22.39 -6.90 3.73
C SER A 181 -21.12 -7.66 3.36
N SER A 182 -20.01 -7.37 4.03
CA SER A 182 -18.72 -8.01 3.82
C SER A 182 -18.73 -9.50 4.21
N LEU A 183 -19.38 -9.85 5.32
CA LEU A 183 -19.57 -11.24 5.74
C LEU A 183 -20.49 -12.00 4.78
N ALA A 184 -21.55 -11.36 4.29
CA ALA A 184 -22.43 -11.93 3.27
C ALA A 184 -21.68 -12.17 1.95
N LEU A 185 -20.80 -11.23 1.53
CA LEU A 185 -19.90 -11.43 0.38
C LEU A 185 -19.02 -12.66 0.58
N VAL A 186 -18.34 -12.77 1.73
CA VAL A 186 -17.49 -13.93 2.04
C VAL A 186 -18.32 -15.22 1.99
N ALA A 187 -19.50 -15.24 2.61
CA ALA A 187 -20.38 -16.40 2.63
C ALA A 187 -20.88 -16.80 1.23
N LEU A 188 -21.26 -15.84 0.38
CA LEU A 188 -21.71 -16.11 -0.99
C LEU A 188 -20.55 -16.58 -1.89
N LEU A 189 -19.38 -15.97 -1.75
CA LEU A 189 -18.20 -16.26 -2.59
C LEU A 189 -17.53 -17.59 -2.19
N LEU A 190 -17.45 -17.91 -0.89
CA LEU A 190 -17.04 -19.23 -0.42
C LEU A 190 -18.13 -20.27 -0.68
N GLY A 191 -19.38 -19.87 -0.46
CA GLY A 191 -20.53 -20.74 -0.52
C GLY A 191 -20.76 -21.33 -1.90
N ARG A 192 -20.47 -20.61 -3.01
CA ARG A 192 -20.58 -21.04 -4.43
C ARG A 192 -21.88 -21.77 -4.87
N PHE A 193 -22.78 -22.07 -3.95
CA PHE A 193 -24.02 -22.87 -4.02
C PHE A 193 -25.27 -22.02 -3.73
N ALA A 194 -25.10 -20.71 -3.46
CA ALA A 194 -26.22 -19.79 -3.49
C ALA A 194 -26.66 -19.62 -4.95
N VAL A 195 -27.91 -19.97 -5.22
CA VAL A 195 -28.61 -19.89 -6.51
C VAL A 195 -27.97 -18.86 -7.45
N PRO A 196 -27.39 -19.26 -8.60
CA PRO A 196 -26.62 -18.37 -9.48
C PRO A 196 -27.38 -17.11 -9.90
N SER A 197 -28.71 -17.14 -9.94
CA SER A 197 -29.55 -15.97 -10.21
C SER A 197 -29.51 -14.91 -9.10
N VAL A 198 -29.53 -15.31 -7.83
CA VAL A 198 -29.49 -14.40 -6.66
C VAL A 198 -28.10 -13.81 -6.50
N ALA A 199 -27.06 -14.63 -6.64
CA ALA A 199 -25.67 -14.19 -6.51
C ALA A 199 -25.31 -13.09 -7.55
N ARG A 200 -25.89 -13.14 -8.76
CA ARG A 200 -25.67 -12.13 -9.82
C ARG A 200 -26.08 -10.71 -9.42
N VAL A 201 -27.11 -10.56 -8.60
CA VAL A 201 -27.60 -9.24 -8.15
C VAL A 201 -27.02 -8.92 -6.77
N ALA A 202 -26.99 -9.91 -5.88
CA ALA A 202 -26.55 -9.73 -4.51
C ALA A 202 -25.07 -9.33 -4.43
N VAL A 203 -24.16 -10.02 -5.15
CA VAL A 203 -22.71 -9.75 -5.05
C VAL A 203 -22.34 -8.31 -5.44
N PRO A 204 -22.71 -7.77 -6.63
CA PRO A 204 -22.39 -6.38 -6.96
C PRO A 204 -23.06 -5.38 -6.00
N LEU A 205 -24.29 -5.65 -5.56
CA LEU A 205 -24.98 -4.80 -4.58
C LEU A 205 -24.27 -4.77 -3.23
N LEU A 206 -23.81 -5.92 -2.73
CA LEU A 206 -23.12 -6.02 -1.46
C LEU A 206 -21.75 -5.31 -1.51
N TRP A 207 -21.03 -5.39 -2.64
CA TRP A 207 -19.82 -4.57 -2.85
C TRP A 207 -20.14 -3.08 -2.82
N CYS A 208 -21.20 -2.64 -3.51
CA CYS A 208 -21.67 -1.24 -3.45
C CYS A 208 -22.02 -0.82 -2.01
N VAL A 209 -22.72 -1.66 -1.25
CA VAL A 209 -23.11 -1.37 0.14
C VAL A 209 -21.88 -1.29 1.05
N ALA A 210 -20.93 -2.21 0.92
CA ALA A 210 -19.69 -2.19 1.70
C ALA A 210 -18.86 -0.94 1.38
N GLY A 211 -18.61 -0.66 0.09
CA GLY A 211 -17.85 0.50 -0.35
C GLY A 211 -18.52 1.82 0.02
N TRP A 212 -19.85 1.92 -0.12
CA TRP A 212 -20.59 3.13 0.24
C TRP A 212 -20.62 3.36 1.75
N ALA A 213 -20.76 2.30 2.55
CA ALA A 213 -20.69 2.38 4.00
C ALA A 213 -19.29 2.85 4.45
N TYR A 214 -18.23 2.29 3.86
CA TYR A 214 -16.85 2.67 4.20
C TYR A 214 -16.52 4.10 3.75
N LEU A 215 -16.92 4.50 2.54
CA LEU A 215 -16.78 5.87 2.04
C LEU A 215 -17.53 6.87 2.93
N SER A 216 -18.73 6.52 3.39
CA SER A 216 -19.54 7.37 4.26
C SER A 216 -18.85 7.60 5.61
N LEU A 217 -18.31 6.54 6.22
CA LEU A 217 -17.49 6.64 7.44
C LEU A 217 -16.22 7.45 7.18
N LEU A 218 -15.52 7.20 6.07
CA LEU A 218 -14.31 7.92 5.68
C LEU A 218 -14.55 9.43 5.59
N ALA A 219 -15.66 9.83 4.97
CA ALA A 219 -16.01 11.24 4.79
C ALA A 219 -16.13 12.01 6.11
N VAL A 220 -16.65 11.38 7.17
CA VAL A 220 -16.89 12.04 8.47
C VAL A 220 -15.82 11.77 9.52
N SER A 221 -14.89 10.84 9.26
CA SER A 221 -13.86 10.46 10.23
C SER A 221 -12.65 11.39 10.27
N GLY A 222 -12.60 12.37 9.38
CA GLY A 222 -11.52 13.34 9.27
C GLY A 222 -10.15 12.66 9.22
N ASP A 223 -9.34 12.95 10.22
CA ASP A 223 -7.96 12.50 10.35
C ASP A 223 -7.79 10.99 10.58
N PHE A 224 -8.81 10.28 11.06
CA PHE A 224 -8.70 8.90 11.54
C PHE A 224 -8.94 7.82 10.46
N LEU A 225 -9.69 8.11 9.38
CA LEU A 225 -9.83 7.25 8.19
C LEU A 225 -9.24 7.88 6.91
N GLY A 226 -8.35 8.86 7.05
CA GLY A 226 -7.68 9.52 5.94
C GLY A 226 -6.40 8.82 5.46
N LEU A 227 -6.20 7.54 5.79
CA LEU A 227 -5.00 6.81 5.41
C LEU A 227 -5.15 6.21 4.02
N GLN A 228 -4.03 5.96 3.36
CA GLN A 228 -4.05 5.40 2.01
C GLN A 228 -4.67 3.99 1.95
N SER A 229 -4.61 3.22 3.06
CA SER A 229 -5.33 1.95 3.19
C SER A 229 -6.83 2.11 2.99
N ASP A 230 -7.39 3.22 3.45
CA ASP A 230 -8.82 3.47 3.51
C ASP A 230 -9.34 3.85 2.11
N SER A 231 -8.66 4.77 1.44
CA SER A 231 -8.97 5.09 0.03
C SER A 231 -8.76 3.89 -0.90
N ASN A 232 -7.74 3.05 -0.65
CA ASN A 232 -7.51 1.84 -1.43
C ASN A 232 -8.66 0.85 -1.30
N LEU A 233 -9.19 0.66 -0.08
CA LEU A 233 -10.32 -0.23 0.15
C LEU A 233 -11.57 0.24 -0.61
N VAL A 234 -11.89 1.53 -0.55
CA VAL A 234 -13.04 2.12 -1.27
C VAL A 234 -12.92 1.92 -2.78
N GLU A 235 -11.72 2.13 -3.35
CA GLU A 235 -11.49 1.89 -4.76
C GLU A 235 -11.65 0.42 -5.16
N VAL A 236 -11.15 -0.50 -4.33
CA VAL A 236 -11.35 -1.94 -4.53
C VAL A 236 -12.83 -2.30 -4.50
N ASP A 237 -13.59 -1.77 -3.55
CA ASP A 237 -15.03 -2.04 -3.43
C ASP A 237 -15.79 -1.56 -4.67
N ALA A 238 -15.48 -0.35 -5.14
CA ALA A 238 -16.09 0.19 -6.35
C ALA A 238 -15.71 -0.62 -7.60
N LEU A 239 -14.44 -1.02 -7.72
CA LEU A 239 -13.98 -1.86 -8.82
C LEU A 239 -14.65 -3.22 -8.79
N MET A 240 -14.69 -3.89 -7.63
CA MET A 240 -15.32 -5.20 -7.47
C MET A 240 -16.83 -5.18 -7.72
N ALA A 241 -17.52 -4.09 -7.34
CA ALA A 241 -18.93 -3.90 -7.67
C ALA A 241 -19.18 -3.91 -9.18
N VAL A 242 -18.35 -3.20 -9.97
CA VAL A 242 -18.44 -3.19 -11.44
C VAL A 242 -18.06 -4.55 -12.02
N LEU A 243 -16.97 -5.15 -11.54
CA LEU A 243 -16.47 -6.42 -12.05
C LEU A 243 -17.42 -7.59 -11.78
N ALA A 244 -18.12 -7.58 -10.64
CA ALA A 244 -19.10 -8.60 -10.29
C ALA A 244 -20.28 -8.68 -11.29
N LEU A 245 -20.56 -7.62 -12.06
CA LEU A 245 -21.60 -7.61 -13.09
C LEU A 245 -21.26 -8.51 -14.30
N VAL A 246 -19.97 -8.72 -14.59
CA VAL A 246 -19.49 -9.44 -15.78
C VAL A 246 -18.74 -10.72 -15.45
N ALA A 247 -18.13 -10.80 -14.27
CA ALA A 247 -17.29 -11.93 -13.85
C ALA A 247 -17.96 -13.32 -13.94
N PRO A 248 -19.28 -13.49 -13.73
CA PRO A 248 -19.91 -14.81 -13.89
C PRO A 248 -19.84 -15.40 -15.30
N GLY A 249 -19.69 -14.57 -16.35
CA GLY A 249 -19.54 -15.03 -17.74
C GLY A 249 -18.21 -14.68 -18.38
N HIS A 250 -17.53 -13.65 -17.86
CA HIS A 250 -16.27 -13.12 -18.38
C HIS A 250 -15.27 -12.84 -17.24
N PRO A 251 -14.90 -13.85 -16.43
CA PRO A 251 -14.02 -13.65 -15.27
C PRO A 251 -12.62 -13.17 -15.66
N GLN A 252 -12.11 -13.55 -16.84
CA GLN A 252 -10.82 -13.07 -17.32
C GLN A 252 -10.77 -11.54 -17.47
N ALA A 253 -11.85 -10.90 -17.95
CA ALA A 253 -11.94 -9.44 -18.02
C ALA A 253 -11.78 -8.80 -16.63
N ALA A 254 -12.39 -9.42 -15.61
CA ALA A 254 -12.28 -8.98 -14.23
C ALA A 254 -10.87 -9.20 -13.66
N VAL A 255 -10.25 -10.35 -13.92
CA VAL A 255 -8.84 -10.61 -13.54
C VAL A 255 -7.91 -9.57 -14.17
N LEU A 256 -8.08 -9.25 -15.45
CA LEU A 256 -7.25 -8.27 -16.15
C LEU A 256 -7.41 -6.84 -15.60
N ALA A 257 -8.62 -6.46 -15.20
CA ALA A 257 -8.86 -5.16 -14.58
C ALA A 257 -8.18 -5.05 -13.20
N VAL A 258 -8.31 -6.07 -12.34
CA VAL A 258 -7.60 -6.11 -11.05
C VAL A 258 -6.08 -6.18 -11.26
N ARG A 259 -5.63 -6.90 -12.28
CA ARG A 259 -4.22 -6.99 -12.66
C ARG A 259 -3.65 -5.62 -13.01
N PHE A 260 -4.38 -4.82 -13.79
CA PHE A 260 -3.98 -3.46 -14.12
C PHE A 260 -3.95 -2.56 -12.88
N PHE A 261 -4.95 -2.67 -12.01
CA PHE A 261 -4.99 -1.97 -10.72
C PHE A 261 -3.77 -2.30 -9.84
N ALA A 262 -3.45 -3.58 -9.68
CA ALA A 262 -2.29 -4.01 -8.90
C ALA A 262 -0.97 -3.56 -9.57
N PHE A 263 -0.88 -3.61 -10.90
CA PHE A 263 0.25 -3.08 -11.68
C PHE A 263 0.50 -1.60 -11.38
N ARG A 264 -0.52 -0.75 -11.56
CA ARG A 264 -0.37 0.72 -11.35
C ARG A 264 -0.01 1.04 -9.89
N LYS A 265 -0.53 0.25 -8.95
CA LYS A 265 -0.27 0.45 -7.52
C LYS A 265 1.17 0.14 -7.16
N MET A 266 1.68 -1.02 -7.58
CA MET A 266 3.06 -1.42 -7.34
C MET A 266 4.03 -0.45 -8.00
N LEU A 267 3.77 -0.07 -9.25
CA LEU A 267 4.57 0.92 -9.97
C LEU A 267 4.56 2.29 -9.29
N GLY A 268 3.39 2.77 -8.88
CA GLY A 268 3.24 4.03 -8.15
C GLY A 268 4.02 4.07 -6.84
N CYS A 269 4.14 2.93 -6.13
CA CYS A 269 4.95 2.82 -4.92
C CYS A 269 6.44 3.01 -5.20
N GLY A 270 6.98 2.44 -6.28
CA GLY A 270 8.39 2.58 -6.63
C GLY A 270 8.73 3.96 -7.18
N VAL A 271 7.91 4.46 -8.11
CA VAL A 271 8.07 5.80 -8.71
C VAL A 271 8.08 6.89 -7.63
N CYS A 272 7.13 6.84 -6.69
CA CYS A 272 7.06 7.85 -5.64
C CYS A 272 8.26 7.85 -4.69
N LYS A 273 8.92 6.70 -4.50
CA LYS A 273 10.15 6.59 -3.68
C LYS A 273 11.33 7.21 -4.41
N TYR A 274 11.46 6.92 -5.71
CA TYR A 274 12.51 7.49 -6.54
C TYR A 274 12.44 9.02 -6.58
N TYR A 275 11.26 9.59 -6.85
CA TYR A 275 11.05 11.05 -6.84
C TYR A 275 10.79 11.61 -5.43
N GLY A 276 10.85 10.75 -4.41
CA GLY A 276 10.57 11.04 -3.01
C GLY A 276 11.70 11.77 -2.30
N SER A 277 12.08 11.24 -1.14
CA SER A 277 13.27 11.63 -0.39
C SER A 277 14.54 11.16 -1.10
N SER A 278 15.61 11.96 -1.04
CA SER A 278 16.92 11.58 -1.59
C SER A 278 17.50 10.33 -0.93
N MET A 279 17.10 10.03 0.32
CA MET A 279 17.51 8.84 1.07
C MET A 279 17.24 7.52 0.31
N TRP A 280 16.21 7.48 -0.54
CA TRP A 280 15.95 6.32 -1.40
C TRP A 280 17.02 6.16 -2.48
N ARG A 281 17.43 7.26 -3.12
CA ARG A 281 18.48 7.27 -4.16
C ARG A 281 19.89 7.12 -3.59
N GLU A 282 20.09 7.53 -2.34
CA GLU A 282 21.34 7.40 -1.59
C GLU A 282 21.47 6.05 -0.85
N PHE A 283 20.47 5.16 -0.95
CA PHE A 283 20.45 3.84 -0.31
C PHE A 283 20.50 3.89 1.23
N SER A 284 20.10 5.01 1.85
CA SER A 284 20.05 5.19 3.30
C SER A 284 18.65 4.99 3.90
N ALA A 285 17.60 4.98 3.06
CA ALA A 285 16.20 4.91 3.49
C ALA A 285 15.90 3.73 4.45
N LEU A 286 16.27 2.50 4.08
CA LEU A 286 15.96 1.33 4.92
C LEU A 286 16.86 1.21 6.17
N GLY A 287 17.99 1.90 6.21
CA GLY A 287 18.79 2.01 7.44
C GLY A 287 18.02 2.69 8.58
N VAL A 288 17.08 3.58 8.25
CA VAL A 288 16.25 4.30 9.24
C VAL A 288 14.80 3.83 9.29
N HIS A 289 14.26 3.30 8.18
CA HIS A 289 12.82 3.02 8.07
C HIS A 289 12.29 2.08 9.15
N TYR A 290 13.02 1.01 9.47
CA TYR A 290 12.57 0.00 10.43
C TYR A 290 12.29 0.59 11.81
N PHE A 291 12.97 1.68 12.19
CA PHE A 291 12.71 2.35 13.45
C PHE A 291 11.81 3.58 13.30
N THR A 292 11.78 4.27 12.16
CA THR A 292 10.95 5.48 11.95
C THR A 292 9.52 5.19 11.46
N GLN A 293 9.22 3.96 11.06
CA GLN A 293 7.90 3.52 10.61
C GLN A 293 6.77 3.77 11.65
N PRO A 294 5.49 3.88 11.24
CA PRO A 294 4.42 4.34 12.11
C PRO A 294 4.27 3.57 13.43
N LEU A 295 4.09 2.25 13.30
CA LEU A 295 3.91 1.33 14.40
C LEU A 295 4.93 0.21 14.31
N VAL A 296 5.96 0.29 15.15
CA VAL A 296 6.99 -0.73 15.25
C VAL A 296 6.46 -1.99 15.94
N ASN A 297 7.08 -3.12 15.62
CA ASN A 297 6.85 -4.40 16.27
C ASN A 297 8.19 -4.92 16.86
N PRO A 298 8.21 -6.07 17.57
CA PRO A 298 9.46 -6.60 18.13
C PRO A 298 10.54 -6.89 17.08
N ARG A 299 10.14 -7.27 15.86
CA ARG A 299 11.05 -7.62 14.76
C ARG A 299 11.70 -6.39 14.14
N SER A 300 11.10 -5.21 14.28
CA SER A 300 11.66 -3.94 13.84
C SER A 300 13.03 -3.65 14.44
N TYR A 301 13.23 -4.01 15.72
CA TYR A 301 14.52 -3.90 16.41
C TYR A 301 15.61 -4.72 15.69
N TYR A 302 15.33 -6.00 15.46
CA TYR A 302 16.26 -6.90 14.79
C TYR A 302 16.51 -6.49 13.33
N ALA A 303 15.46 -6.06 12.63
CA ALA A 303 15.58 -5.55 11.28
C ALA A 303 16.52 -4.33 11.22
N HIS A 304 16.37 -3.37 12.14
CA HIS A 304 17.24 -2.19 12.19
C HIS A 304 18.72 -2.56 12.38
N HIS A 305 19.00 -3.56 13.24
CA HIS A 305 20.37 -4.03 13.49
C HIS A 305 20.96 -4.93 12.40
N MET A 306 20.25 -5.21 11.31
CA MET A 306 20.85 -5.91 10.18
C MET A 306 22.03 -5.10 9.61
N PRO A 307 23.08 -5.77 9.09
CA PRO A 307 24.23 -5.10 8.51
C PRO A 307 23.84 -4.13 7.39
N LEU A 308 24.57 -3.02 7.25
CA LEU A 308 24.31 -2.00 6.21
C LEU A 308 24.15 -2.57 4.79
N PRO A 309 24.95 -3.56 4.33
CA PRO A 309 24.72 -4.18 3.01
C PRO A 309 23.32 -4.76 2.83
N VAL A 310 22.71 -5.33 3.88
CA VAL A 310 21.33 -5.85 3.82
C VAL A 310 20.32 -4.73 3.61
N HIS A 311 20.52 -3.59 4.27
CA HIS A 311 19.67 -2.40 4.08
C HIS A 311 19.76 -1.86 2.66
N LYS A 312 20.99 -1.73 2.15
CA LYS A 312 21.24 -1.26 0.78
C LYS A 312 20.65 -2.22 -0.26
N PHE A 313 20.87 -3.53 -0.09
CA PHE A 313 20.24 -4.55 -0.92
C PHE A 313 18.72 -4.44 -0.88
N SER A 314 18.13 -4.22 0.29
CA SER A 314 16.68 -4.10 0.45
C SER A 314 16.10 -2.88 -0.28
N VAL A 315 16.86 -1.77 -0.36
CA VAL A 315 16.50 -0.61 -1.19
C VAL A 315 16.46 -0.99 -2.67
N MET A 316 17.52 -1.64 -3.17
CA MET A 316 17.57 -2.14 -4.54
C MET A 316 16.42 -3.12 -4.84
N ALA A 317 16.22 -4.11 -3.97
CA ALA A 317 15.16 -5.09 -4.10
C ALA A 317 13.78 -4.42 -4.16
N THR A 318 13.56 -3.38 -3.34
CA THR A 318 12.34 -2.57 -3.40
C THR A 318 12.15 -1.94 -4.77
N PHE A 319 13.20 -1.33 -5.35
CA PHE A 319 13.10 -0.73 -6.69
C PHE A 319 12.90 -1.77 -7.80
N VAL A 320 13.59 -2.91 -7.76
CA VAL A 320 13.36 -4.00 -8.71
C VAL A 320 11.92 -4.49 -8.63
N VAL A 321 11.43 -4.75 -7.42
CA VAL A 321 10.06 -5.25 -7.19
C VAL A 321 9.00 -4.20 -7.53
N GLU A 322 9.20 -2.94 -7.22
CA GLU A 322 8.17 -1.91 -7.41
C GLU A 322 8.28 -1.16 -8.74
N VAL A 323 9.40 -1.22 -9.47
CA VAL A 323 9.57 -0.51 -10.75
C VAL A 323 9.75 -1.47 -11.93
N VAL A 324 10.54 -2.54 -11.78
CA VAL A 324 10.84 -3.46 -12.89
C VAL A 324 9.78 -4.55 -13.01
N LEU A 325 9.49 -5.28 -11.93
CA LEU A 325 8.54 -6.39 -11.93
C LEU A 325 7.11 -6.03 -12.34
N PRO A 326 6.56 -4.81 -12.13
CA PRO A 326 5.27 -4.43 -12.71
C PRO A 326 5.22 -4.68 -14.23
N PHE A 327 6.25 -4.34 -14.99
CA PHE A 327 6.20 -4.56 -16.44
C PHE A 327 6.23 -6.05 -16.82
N CYS A 328 6.78 -6.91 -15.95
CA CYS A 328 6.73 -8.36 -16.12
C CYS A 328 5.32 -8.95 -15.96
N THR A 329 4.37 -8.24 -15.35
CA THR A 329 3.01 -8.77 -15.08
C THR A 329 2.17 -8.96 -16.34
N TRP A 330 2.51 -8.23 -17.41
CA TRP A 330 1.87 -8.29 -18.71
C TRP A 330 2.62 -9.19 -19.70
N GLY A 331 3.71 -9.82 -19.25
CA GLY A 331 4.47 -10.79 -20.03
C GLY A 331 3.95 -12.23 -19.89
N PRO A 332 4.72 -13.20 -20.42
CA PRO A 332 4.43 -14.63 -20.29
C PRO A 332 4.30 -15.08 -18.84
N ARG A 333 3.61 -16.22 -18.64
CA ARG A 333 3.31 -16.79 -17.31
C ARG A 333 4.50 -16.80 -16.33
N PRO A 334 5.72 -17.25 -16.68
CA PRO A 334 6.82 -17.31 -15.71
C PRO A 334 7.19 -15.93 -15.15
N LEU A 335 7.24 -14.90 -16.02
CA LEU A 335 7.52 -13.53 -15.61
C LEU A 335 6.42 -12.96 -14.72
N ARG A 336 5.15 -13.28 -15.05
CA ARG A 336 4.01 -12.86 -14.24
C ARG A 336 4.01 -13.49 -12.85
N LEU A 337 4.36 -14.78 -12.74
CA LEU A 337 4.49 -15.46 -11.44
C LEU A 337 5.72 -14.95 -10.67
N LEU A 338 6.81 -14.60 -11.35
CA LEU A 338 7.96 -13.93 -10.72
C LEU A 338 7.56 -12.59 -10.11
N ALA A 339 6.80 -11.77 -10.85
CA ALA A 339 6.27 -10.52 -10.33
C ALA A 339 5.36 -10.73 -9.12
N TRP A 340 4.45 -11.70 -9.19
CA TRP A 340 3.59 -12.10 -8.08
C TRP A 340 4.38 -12.50 -6.81
N MET A 341 5.40 -13.35 -6.98
CA MET A 341 6.29 -13.75 -5.87
C MET A 341 7.03 -12.55 -5.30
N GLY A 342 7.57 -11.68 -6.14
CA GLY A 342 8.26 -10.46 -5.72
C GLY A 342 7.36 -9.51 -4.93
N PHE A 343 6.16 -9.20 -5.46
CA PHE A 343 5.22 -8.31 -4.78
C PHE A 343 4.76 -8.87 -3.43
N ASN A 344 4.44 -10.16 -3.35
CA ASN A 344 3.98 -10.77 -2.11
C ASN A 344 5.11 -11.03 -1.13
N GLY A 345 6.32 -11.34 -1.61
CA GLY A 345 7.53 -11.38 -0.78
C GLY A 345 7.82 -10.03 -0.14
N LEU A 346 7.73 -8.93 -0.91
CA LEU A 346 7.88 -7.57 -0.38
C LEU A 346 6.78 -7.24 0.63
N ASN A 347 5.51 -7.51 0.32
CA ASN A 347 4.41 -7.29 1.27
C ASN A 347 4.61 -8.12 2.56
N ALA A 348 5.03 -9.38 2.45
CA ALA A 348 5.32 -10.21 3.62
C ALA A 348 6.41 -9.60 4.48
N MET A 349 7.54 -9.19 3.89
CA MET A 349 8.64 -8.55 4.62
C MET A 349 8.19 -7.28 5.34
N ILE A 350 7.40 -6.43 4.68
CA ILE A 350 6.84 -5.22 5.29
C ILE A 350 6.01 -5.55 6.54
N ASN A 351 5.10 -6.52 6.46
CA ASN A 351 4.26 -6.91 7.61
C ASN A 351 5.04 -7.69 8.68
N LEU A 352 6.14 -8.35 8.32
CA LEU A 352 7.02 -8.98 9.29
C LEU A 352 7.82 -7.93 10.06
N SER A 353 8.26 -6.84 9.40
CA SER A 353 9.13 -5.84 10.01
C SER A 353 8.40 -4.66 10.66
N GLY A 354 7.10 -4.47 10.42
CA GLY A 354 6.29 -3.41 11.01
C GLY A 354 4.80 -3.73 10.99
N ASN A 355 4.00 -2.89 11.64
CA ASN A 355 2.54 -3.04 11.63
C ASN A 355 1.92 -2.05 10.66
N TYR A 356 1.08 -2.54 9.74
CA TYR A 356 0.38 -1.72 8.74
C TYR A 356 -1.13 -2.03 8.67
N GLY A 357 -1.65 -2.85 9.59
CA GLY A 357 -3.03 -3.30 9.61
C GLY A 357 -3.40 -4.13 8.38
N PHE A 358 -4.66 -4.04 7.96
CA PHE A 358 -5.18 -4.85 6.85
C PHE A 358 -4.58 -4.52 5.47
N ILE A 359 -3.80 -3.45 5.30
CA ILE A 359 -3.31 -3.02 3.97
C ILE A 359 -2.40 -4.04 3.31
N GLY A 360 -1.58 -4.75 4.09
CA GLY A 360 -0.67 -5.78 3.57
C GLY A 360 -1.43 -6.98 3.05
N PHE A 361 -2.45 -7.40 3.81
CA PHE A 361 -3.37 -8.45 3.42
C PHE A 361 -4.15 -8.08 2.16
N LEU A 362 -4.74 -6.88 2.12
CA LEU A 362 -5.46 -6.36 0.96
C LEU A 362 -4.56 -6.35 -0.29
N ASN A 363 -3.32 -5.83 -0.20
CA ASN A 363 -2.39 -5.85 -1.32
C ASN A 363 -2.10 -7.28 -1.82
N THR A 364 -1.94 -8.22 -0.88
CA THR A 364 -1.67 -9.62 -1.20
C THR A 364 -2.82 -10.23 -1.98
N MET A 365 -4.06 -9.98 -1.56
CA MET A 365 -5.27 -10.49 -2.22
C MET A 365 -5.43 -9.94 -3.64
N GLU A 366 -5.19 -8.64 -3.83
CA GLU A 366 -5.22 -8.01 -5.16
C GLU A 366 -4.13 -8.57 -6.10
N ASN A 367 -2.93 -8.82 -5.55
CA ASN A 367 -1.82 -9.40 -6.30
C ASN A 367 -2.11 -10.84 -6.76
N LEU A 368 -3.05 -11.56 -6.14
CA LEU A 368 -3.44 -12.90 -6.63
C LEU A 368 -4.00 -12.86 -8.05
N SER A 369 -4.41 -11.69 -8.58
CA SER A 369 -4.77 -11.51 -10.00
C SER A 369 -3.64 -11.82 -11.00
N PHE A 370 -2.38 -11.87 -10.55
CA PHE A 370 -1.24 -12.29 -11.36
C PHE A 370 -1.09 -13.82 -11.47
N THR A 371 -1.81 -14.58 -10.64
CA THR A 371 -1.86 -16.04 -10.72
C THR A 371 -2.83 -16.49 -11.83
N ASP A 372 -3.14 -17.77 -11.89
CA ASP A 372 -4.10 -18.32 -12.85
C ASP A 372 -4.81 -19.55 -12.28
N ASP A 373 -5.81 -20.01 -13.02
CA ASP A 373 -6.67 -21.11 -12.57
C ASP A 373 -5.92 -22.43 -12.42
N ARG A 374 -4.80 -22.64 -13.14
CA ARG A 374 -3.97 -23.85 -12.98
C ARG A 374 -3.35 -23.94 -11.59
N LEU A 375 -3.00 -22.81 -10.97
CA LEU A 375 -2.46 -22.77 -9.62
C LEU A 375 -3.52 -23.18 -8.59
N TRP A 376 -4.76 -22.69 -8.79
CA TRP A 376 -5.85 -22.85 -7.84
C TRP A 376 -6.66 -24.14 -8.02
N GLY A 377 -6.74 -24.67 -9.23
CA GLY A 377 -7.51 -25.88 -9.54
C GLY A 377 -6.99 -27.15 -8.87
N ARG A 378 -5.81 -27.09 -8.23
CA ARG A 378 -5.25 -28.18 -7.40
C ARG A 378 -5.72 -28.15 -5.95
N PHE A 379 -6.20 -27.00 -5.46
CA PHE A 379 -6.47 -26.76 -4.03
C PHE A 379 -7.91 -26.32 -3.75
N LEU A 380 -8.64 -25.87 -4.78
CA LEU A 380 -9.96 -25.29 -4.65
C LEU A 380 -11.03 -26.08 -5.43
N TRP A 381 -12.28 -25.72 -5.17
CA TRP A 381 -13.48 -26.26 -5.81
C TRP A 381 -13.44 -26.17 -7.36
N PRO A 382 -14.13 -27.06 -8.09
CA PRO A 382 -14.27 -26.99 -9.55
C PRO A 382 -14.76 -25.63 -10.04
N ALA A 383 -14.28 -25.22 -11.23
CA ALA A 383 -14.72 -24.00 -11.90
C ALA A 383 -16.22 -24.07 -12.18
N LEU A 384 -16.93 -22.97 -11.92
CA LEU A 384 -18.36 -22.87 -12.22
C LEU A 384 -18.55 -22.69 -13.74
N PRO A 385 -19.64 -23.24 -14.31
CA PRO A 385 -19.97 -23.00 -15.71
C PRO A 385 -20.23 -21.50 -15.94
N PRO A 386 -19.77 -20.96 -17.08
CA PRO A 386 -19.95 -19.55 -17.37
C PRO A 386 -21.43 -19.21 -17.57
N VAL A 387 -21.86 -18.09 -17.01
CA VAL A 387 -23.24 -17.61 -17.11
C VAL A 387 -23.34 -16.61 -18.27
N HIS A 388 -24.42 -16.68 -19.05
CA HIS A 388 -24.67 -15.69 -20.08
C HIS A 388 -24.91 -14.29 -19.46
N ILE A 389 -24.08 -13.33 -19.87
CA ILE A 389 -24.22 -11.92 -19.50
C ILE A 389 -24.90 -11.17 -20.67
N PRO A 390 -25.94 -10.37 -20.44
CA PRO A 390 -26.56 -9.59 -21.51
C PRO A 390 -25.57 -8.64 -22.19
N SER A 391 -25.64 -8.51 -23.51
CA SER A 391 -24.77 -7.62 -24.29
C SER A 391 -24.81 -6.17 -23.82
N ALA A 392 -25.98 -5.70 -23.38
CA ALA A 392 -26.15 -4.35 -22.83
C ALA A 392 -25.29 -4.11 -21.57
N VAL A 393 -25.20 -5.10 -20.66
CA VAL A 393 -24.36 -4.99 -19.45
C VAL A 393 -22.88 -4.91 -19.85
N ARG A 394 -22.45 -5.72 -20.83
CA ARG A 394 -21.07 -5.70 -21.32
C ARG A 394 -20.73 -4.39 -22.03
N ALA A 395 -21.64 -3.88 -22.84
CA ALA A 395 -21.52 -2.59 -23.52
C ALA A 395 -21.48 -1.41 -22.54
N LEU A 396 -22.10 -1.53 -21.36
CA LEU A 396 -21.99 -0.55 -20.28
C LEU A 396 -20.67 -0.66 -19.51
N VAL A 397 -20.24 -1.86 -19.15
CA VAL A 397 -19.05 -2.08 -18.32
C VAL A 397 -17.75 -1.82 -19.07
N ALA A 398 -17.66 -2.17 -20.36
CA ALA A 398 -16.46 -1.96 -21.17
C ALA A 398 -15.93 -0.51 -21.15
N PRO A 399 -16.73 0.54 -21.45
CA PRO A 399 -16.25 1.93 -21.39
C PRO A 399 -15.95 2.39 -19.96
N VAL A 400 -16.63 1.87 -18.94
CA VAL A 400 -16.32 2.17 -17.53
C VAL A 400 -14.92 1.66 -17.17
N LEU A 401 -14.59 0.42 -17.53
CA LEU A 401 -13.26 -0.13 -17.28
C LEU A 401 -12.16 0.56 -18.12
N ALA A 402 -12.46 0.92 -19.37
CA ALA A 402 -11.53 1.70 -20.19
C ALA A 402 -11.24 3.08 -19.58
N THR A 403 -12.29 3.75 -19.08
CA THR A 403 -12.17 5.04 -18.38
C THR A 403 -11.34 4.90 -17.11
N TYR A 404 -11.64 3.88 -16.30
CA TYR A 404 -10.90 3.57 -15.09
C TYR A 404 -9.40 3.37 -15.35
N ILE A 405 -9.05 2.59 -16.40
CA ILE A 405 -7.67 2.33 -16.81
C ILE A 405 -6.98 3.61 -17.31
N GLY A 406 -7.65 4.43 -18.10
CA GLY A 406 -7.11 5.70 -18.59
C GLY A 406 -6.84 6.70 -17.45
N VAL A 407 -7.82 6.89 -16.57
CA VAL A 407 -7.74 7.81 -15.42
C VAL A 407 -6.66 7.37 -14.43
N SER A 408 -6.46 6.06 -14.29
CA SER A 408 -5.41 5.45 -13.47
C SER A 408 -3.98 5.83 -13.83
N LEU A 409 -3.74 6.43 -15.01
CA LEU A 409 -2.44 6.99 -15.39
C LEU A 409 -2.13 8.32 -14.68
N LEU A 410 -3.14 9.07 -14.22
CA LEU A 410 -2.92 10.34 -13.50
C LEU A 410 -2.27 10.14 -12.13
N PRO A 411 -2.71 9.20 -11.27
CA PRO A 411 -1.98 8.85 -10.05
C PRO A 411 -0.51 8.50 -10.27
N LEU A 412 -0.18 7.79 -11.37
CA LEU A 412 1.20 7.48 -11.73
C LEU A 412 1.99 8.74 -12.09
N ALA A 413 1.42 9.65 -12.90
CA ALA A 413 2.05 10.92 -13.20
C ALA A 413 2.30 11.76 -11.93
N ARG A 414 1.35 11.77 -10.99
CA ARG A 414 1.50 12.43 -9.68
C ARG A 414 2.61 11.82 -8.84
N ALA A 415 2.81 10.50 -8.90
CA ALA A 415 3.92 9.83 -8.21
C ALA A 415 5.29 10.34 -8.67
N ALA A 416 5.38 10.79 -9.91
CA ALA A 416 6.60 11.36 -10.47
C ALA A 416 6.81 12.85 -10.15
N LYS A 417 5.98 13.45 -9.27
CA LYS A 417 6.09 14.85 -8.83
C LYS A 417 6.31 15.87 -9.96
N GLY A 418 5.64 15.68 -11.08
CA GLY A 418 5.70 16.60 -12.24
C GLY A 418 6.78 16.27 -13.28
N SER A 419 7.61 15.25 -13.08
CA SER A 419 8.60 14.82 -14.07
C SER A 419 7.98 14.24 -15.35
N VAL A 420 6.74 13.76 -15.28
CA VAL A 420 5.96 13.32 -16.46
C VAL A 420 4.54 13.88 -16.39
N SER A 421 3.86 13.93 -17.53
CA SER A 421 2.46 14.35 -17.65
C SER A 421 1.74 13.55 -18.74
N LEU A 422 0.42 13.67 -18.86
CA LEU A 422 -0.32 13.01 -19.95
C LEU A 422 0.20 13.39 -21.35
N LYS A 423 0.82 14.57 -21.52
CA LYS A 423 1.46 14.96 -22.78
C LYS A 423 2.64 14.04 -23.15
N THR A 424 3.32 13.46 -22.16
CA THR A 424 4.39 12.48 -22.36
C THR A 424 3.91 11.23 -23.11
N LEU A 425 2.62 10.91 -23.02
CA LEU A 425 1.97 9.78 -23.69
C LEU A 425 1.53 10.09 -25.12
N MET A 426 1.71 11.33 -25.60
CA MET A 426 1.27 11.77 -26.92
C MET A 426 -0.24 11.56 -27.18
N LEU A 427 -1.05 11.62 -26.13
CA LEU A 427 -2.51 11.54 -26.24
C LEU A 427 -3.07 12.79 -26.91
N PRO A 428 -4.18 12.69 -27.67
CA PRO A 428 -4.92 13.86 -28.16
C PRO A 428 -5.30 14.79 -26.99
N GLY A 429 -5.16 16.10 -27.19
CA GLY A 429 -5.43 17.09 -26.12
C GLY A 429 -6.82 16.97 -25.52
N SER A 430 -7.85 16.75 -26.35
CA SER A 430 -9.23 16.55 -25.91
C SER A 430 -9.40 15.34 -24.99
N LEU A 431 -8.71 14.23 -25.27
CA LEU A 431 -8.75 13.03 -24.44
C LEU A 431 -8.02 13.27 -23.11
N ALA A 432 -6.85 13.90 -23.14
CA ALA A 432 -6.10 14.22 -21.93
C ALA A 432 -6.90 15.14 -21.00
N ASP A 433 -7.52 16.20 -21.55
CA ASP A 433 -8.36 17.13 -20.79
C ASP A 433 -9.60 16.43 -20.21
N TRP A 434 -10.22 15.52 -20.96
CA TRP A 434 -11.34 14.73 -20.48
C TRP A 434 -10.93 13.81 -19.32
N LEU A 435 -9.78 13.12 -19.43
CA LEU A 435 -9.27 12.27 -18.35
C LEU A 435 -8.99 13.07 -17.07
N VAL A 436 -8.45 14.28 -17.18
CA VAL A 436 -8.24 15.18 -16.03
C VAL A 436 -9.58 15.59 -15.41
N LYS A 437 -10.58 15.98 -16.20
CA LYS A 437 -11.92 16.32 -15.70
C LYS A 437 -12.58 15.13 -14.99
N VAL A 438 -12.46 13.93 -15.53
CA VAL A 438 -12.98 12.71 -14.89
C VAL A 438 -12.24 12.42 -13.59
N ASP A 439 -10.91 12.53 -13.57
CA ASP A 439 -10.11 12.36 -12.36
C ASP A 439 -10.53 13.34 -11.24
N GLU A 440 -10.76 14.61 -11.56
CA GLU A 440 -11.26 15.61 -10.62
C GLU A 440 -12.67 15.30 -10.11
N ALA A 441 -13.57 14.89 -11.02
CA ALA A 441 -14.95 14.57 -10.68
C ALA A 441 -15.08 13.31 -9.80
N GLN A 442 -14.23 12.30 -10.02
CA GLN A 442 -14.26 11.06 -9.25
C GLN A 442 -13.53 11.17 -7.91
N HIS A 443 -12.59 12.11 -7.75
CA HIS A 443 -11.73 12.19 -6.56
C HIS A 443 -12.47 12.17 -5.21
N PRO A 444 -13.61 12.87 -5.04
CA PRO A 444 -14.39 12.83 -3.81
C PRO A 444 -14.96 11.43 -3.48
N PHE A 445 -15.19 10.60 -4.50
CA PHE A 445 -15.68 9.23 -4.38
C PHE A 445 -14.57 8.21 -4.17
N ARG A 446 -13.30 8.62 -4.24
CA ARG A 446 -12.12 7.76 -4.05
C ARG A 446 -12.10 6.56 -5.02
N LEU A 447 -12.52 6.74 -6.27
CA LEU A 447 -12.60 5.64 -7.26
C LEU A 447 -11.26 5.34 -7.94
N VAL A 448 -10.37 6.33 -8.03
CA VAL A 448 -9.00 6.20 -8.55
C VAL A 448 -8.07 7.02 -7.66
N ASN A 449 -7.20 6.36 -6.90
CA ASN A 449 -6.40 6.99 -5.86
C ASN A 449 -4.89 6.96 -6.11
N TYR A 450 -4.22 7.98 -5.56
CA TYR A 450 -2.77 8.01 -5.42
C TYR A 450 -2.28 7.02 -4.35
N GLN A 451 -1.39 6.11 -4.75
CA GLN A 451 -0.93 4.97 -3.92
C GLN A 451 0.56 5.04 -3.54
N GLY A 452 1.20 6.20 -3.59
CA GLY A 452 2.60 6.32 -3.16
C GLY A 452 2.76 6.17 -1.64
N LYS A 453 3.53 5.15 -1.21
CA LYS A 453 3.83 4.81 0.20
C LYS A 453 5.26 5.17 0.56
N PHE A 454 5.46 5.80 1.72
CA PHE A 454 6.78 6.06 2.32
C PHE A 454 7.77 6.75 1.36
N SER A 455 7.27 7.65 0.50
CA SER A 455 8.12 8.46 -0.38
C SER A 455 8.99 9.45 0.42
N GLY A 456 8.43 10.05 1.47
CA GLY A 456 9.15 10.88 2.42
C GLY A 456 9.81 10.03 3.51
N MET A 457 11.09 10.28 3.74
CA MET A 457 11.90 9.63 4.76
C MET A 457 12.48 10.68 5.71
N HIS A 458 12.71 10.28 6.95
CA HIS A 458 13.37 11.07 8.00
C HIS A 458 14.22 10.12 8.84
N ASP A 459 15.22 10.68 9.52
CA ASP A 459 16.25 9.99 10.28
C ASP A 459 16.06 10.10 11.81
N PHE A 460 14.93 10.66 12.25
CA PHE A 460 14.60 10.81 13.67
C PHE A 460 13.24 10.19 14.00
N ARG A 461 13.08 9.73 15.24
CA ARG A 461 11.77 9.35 15.79
C ARG A 461 11.53 10.15 17.06
N TRP A 462 10.52 11.01 17.01
CA TRP A 462 10.02 11.69 18.20
C TRP A 462 8.71 11.03 18.59
N GLU A 463 8.47 10.91 19.90
CA GLU A 463 7.26 10.31 20.44
C GLU A 463 6.60 11.25 21.43
N PRO A 464 5.28 11.50 21.33
CA PRO A 464 4.57 12.25 22.34
C PRO A 464 4.37 11.40 23.60
N VAL A 465 4.73 11.99 24.73
CA VAL A 465 4.51 11.45 26.07
C VAL A 465 3.43 12.29 26.72
N LEU A 466 2.36 11.60 27.12
CA LEU A 466 1.21 12.20 27.80
C LEU A 466 1.31 11.88 29.28
N GLU A 467 1.24 12.89 30.13
CA GLU A 467 1.36 12.73 31.59
C GLU A 467 0.25 13.50 32.28
N GLY A 468 -0.35 12.89 33.30
CA GLY A 468 -1.30 13.54 34.20
C GLY A 468 -0.67 13.89 35.55
N SER A 469 -1.32 14.76 36.30
CA SER A 469 -1.00 15.10 37.69
C SER A 469 -2.31 15.40 38.45
N ASP A 470 -2.47 14.80 39.64
CA ASP A 470 -3.59 15.00 40.57
C ASP A 470 -3.20 15.85 41.80
N ASP A 471 -2.00 16.43 41.80
CA ASP A 471 -1.40 17.16 42.93
C ASP A 471 -0.90 18.56 42.53
N GLY A 472 -1.52 19.17 41.52
CA GLY A 472 -1.19 20.53 41.10
C GLY A 472 0.13 20.65 40.31
N GLY A 473 0.57 19.55 39.67
CA GLY A 473 1.75 19.52 38.82
C GLY A 473 3.04 19.13 39.53
N VAL A 474 2.97 18.59 40.75
CA VAL A 474 4.14 18.13 41.51
C VAL A 474 4.61 16.78 41.00
N THR A 475 3.72 15.79 40.96
CA THR A 475 4.01 14.46 40.42
C THR A 475 3.29 14.23 39.09
N TRP A 476 4.04 13.68 38.13
CA TRP A 476 3.55 13.41 36.78
C TRP A 476 3.60 11.92 36.50
N ARG A 477 2.45 11.32 36.19
CA ARG A 477 2.32 9.90 35.83
C ARG A 477 1.85 9.75 34.38
N GLN A 478 2.47 8.83 33.66
CA GLN A 478 2.26 8.69 32.22
C GLN A 478 0.95 7.97 31.86
N PHE A 479 0.20 8.53 30.91
CA PHE A 479 -0.80 7.78 30.13
C PHE A 479 -0.10 7.01 29.02
N ARG A 480 -0.22 5.68 29.03
CA ARG A 480 0.49 4.81 28.09
C ARG A 480 -0.34 4.51 26.86
N TRP A 481 0.24 4.76 25.69
CA TRP A 481 -0.30 4.34 24.40
C TRP A 481 -0.46 2.83 24.35
N ARG A 482 -1.54 2.36 23.71
CA ARG A 482 -1.83 0.93 23.65
C ARG A 482 -0.87 0.19 22.73
N TYR A 483 -0.62 0.74 21.55
CA TYR A 483 0.14 0.08 20.49
C TYR A 483 1.40 0.83 20.05
N LYS A 484 1.55 2.11 20.41
CA LYS A 484 2.85 2.80 20.28
C LYS A 484 3.82 2.41 21.39
N LEU A 485 5.09 2.70 21.13
CA LEU A 485 6.14 2.66 22.14
C LEU A 485 5.88 3.68 23.23
N ASN A 486 6.15 3.29 24.47
CA ASN A 486 6.09 4.12 25.65
C ASN A 486 7.46 4.16 26.33
N PRO A 487 7.90 5.33 26.84
CA PRO A 487 9.00 5.38 27.79
C PRO A 487 8.78 4.44 28.98
N GLY A 488 9.83 3.71 29.36
CA GLY A 488 9.82 2.81 30.51
C GLY A 488 10.50 1.46 30.21
N PRO A 489 10.91 0.73 31.26
CA PRO A 489 11.61 -0.55 31.10
C PRO A 489 10.68 -1.63 30.53
N GLY A 490 11.25 -2.53 29.74
CA GLY A 490 10.59 -3.69 29.18
C GLY A 490 9.62 -3.39 28.03
N GLU A 491 9.57 -2.15 27.52
CA GLU A 491 8.69 -1.82 26.41
C GLU A 491 9.16 -2.52 25.13
N ARG A 492 8.29 -3.40 24.62
CA ARG A 492 8.45 -4.07 23.34
C ARG A 492 7.30 -3.65 22.44
N GLY A 493 7.58 -3.43 21.15
CA GLY A 493 6.52 -3.20 20.17
C GLY A 493 5.51 -4.37 20.17
N VAL A 494 4.33 -4.16 19.61
CA VAL A 494 3.28 -5.20 19.54
C VAL A 494 3.22 -5.73 18.11
N VAL A 495 2.87 -7.01 17.92
CA VAL A 495 2.54 -7.54 16.59
C VAL A 495 1.04 -7.34 16.36
N LEU A 496 0.69 -6.58 15.33
CA LEU A 496 -0.66 -6.34 14.89
C LEU A 496 -0.82 -6.94 13.50
N TRP A 497 -1.75 -7.88 13.39
CA TRP A 497 -2.09 -8.50 12.12
C TRP A 497 -2.95 -7.55 11.28
N LEU A 498 -4.27 -7.74 11.28
CA LEU A 498 -5.18 -6.95 10.45
C LEU A 498 -5.73 -5.71 11.15
N HIS A 499 -5.50 -5.57 12.45
CA HIS A 499 -5.95 -4.41 13.23
C HIS A 499 -5.10 -3.18 12.92
N LEU A 500 -5.76 -2.08 12.59
CA LEU A 500 -5.18 -0.76 12.37
C LEU A 500 -5.66 0.20 13.47
N PRO A 501 -4.85 0.47 14.50
CA PRO A 501 -5.22 1.39 15.58
C PRO A 501 -5.09 2.83 15.09
N ARG A 502 -6.23 3.47 14.85
CA ARG A 502 -6.34 4.77 14.18
C ARG A 502 -5.75 5.89 15.03
N LEU A 503 -5.94 5.86 16.35
CA LEU A 503 -5.37 6.84 17.26
C LEU A 503 -3.83 6.76 17.26
N ASP A 504 -3.27 5.60 17.62
CA ASP A 504 -1.83 5.33 17.63
C ASP A 504 -1.17 5.62 16.27
N TRP A 505 -1.83 5.26 15.18
CA TRP A 505 -1.34 5.57 13.84
C TRP A 505 -1.34 7.07 13.56
N ARG A 506 -2.43 7.78 13.92
CA ARG A 506 -2.54 9.22 13.64
C ARG A 506 -1.53 10.04 14.45
N VAL A 507 -1.23 9.59 15.67
CA VAL A 507 -0.22 10.19 16.54
C VAL A 507 1.18 10.16 15.92
N TRP A 508 1.51 9.20 15.04
CA TRP A 508 2.79 9.18 14.33
C TRP A 508 3.04 10.44 13.45
N PHE A 509 1.99 11.09 12.96
CA PHE A 509 2.15 12.30 12.13
C PHE A 509 2.42 13.57 12.95
N LEU A 510 2.06 13.59 14.25
CA LEU A 510 2.16 14.80 15.08
C LEU A 510 3.61 15.30 15.20
N PRO A 511 4.60 14.46 15.54
CA PRO A 511 5.96 14.93 15.71
C PRO A 511 6.59 15.38 14.38
N LEU A 512 6.16 14.81 13.24
CA LEU A 512 6.59 15.23 11.91
C LEU A 512 6.03 16.61 11.53
N ALA A 513 4.88 17.01 12.08
CA ALA A 513 4.33 18.35 11.93
C ALA A 513 5.03 19.33 12.89
N ALA A 514 5.23 18.93 14.15
CA ALA A 514 5.94 19.73 15.16
C ALA A 514 7.38 20.03 14.77
N ALA A 515 8.10 19.08 14.16
CA ALA A 515 9.45 19.29 13.61
C ALA A 515 9.51 20.37 12.51
N ARG A 516 8.36 20.69 11.90
CA ARG A 516 8.20 21.77 10.91
C ARG A 516 7.60 23.04 11.52
N GLY A 517 7.56 23.14 12.86
CA GLY A 517 6.99 24.28 13.57
C GLY A 517 5.48 24.41 13.46
N ARG A 518 4.75 23.34 13.13
CA ARG A 518 3.29 23.37 13.02
C ARG A 518 2.63 22.98 14.34
N GLU A 519 1.58 23.72 14.69
CA GLU A 519 0.70 23.40 15.81
C GLU A 519 -0.02 22.06 15.62
N PRO A 520 -0.34 21.35 16.72
CA PRO A 520 -1.13 20.14 16.63
C PRO A 520 -2.57 20.41 16.15
N PRO A 521 -3.23 19.39 15.58
CA PRO A 521 -4.62 19.49 15.16
C PRO A 521 -5.58 19.56 16.37
N THR A 522 -6.77 20.12 16.17
CA THR A 522 -7.80 20.32 17.22
C THR A 522 -8.15 19.04 18.00
N TRP A 523 -8.17 17.89 17.33
CA TRP A 523 -8.48 16.61 18.00
C TRP A 523 -7.42 16.23 19.05
N TYR A 524 -6.19 16.74 18.94
CA TYR A 524 -5.14 16.48 19.92
C TYR A 524 -5.34 17.28 21.20
N TYR A 525 -5.76 18.55 21.12
CA TYR A 525 -6.14 19.31 22.31
C TYR A 525 -7.32 18.65 23.03
N ARG A 526 -8.35 18.23 22.27
CA ARG A 526 -9.48 17.46 22.82
C ARG A 526 -9.04 16.15 23.46
N LEU A 527 -8.00 15.49 22.94
CA LEU A 527 -7.42 14.30 23.57
C LEU A 527 -6.85 14.63 24.95
N LEU A 528 -6.11 15.74 25.09
CA LEU A 528 -5.57 16.16 26.40
C LEU A 528 -6.69 16.49 27.39
N ASP A 529 -7.71 17.23 26.96
CA ASP A 529 -8.87 17.57 27.80
C ASP A 529 -9.63 16.31 28.25
N LYS A 530 -9.80 15.34 27.35
CA LYS A 530 -10.47 14.07 27.65
C LYS A 530 -9.67 13.21 28.62
N LEU A 531 -8.34 13.26 28.56
CA LEU A 531 -7.48 12.61 29.54
C LEU A 531 -7.55 13.31 30.90
N ALA A 532 -7.65 14.64 30.92
CA ALA A 532 -7.84 15.40 32.15
C ALA A 532 -9.16 15.04 32.88
N GLN A 533 -10.16 14.62 32.10
CA GLN A 533 -11.47 14.16 32.57
C GLN A 533 -11.55 12.64 32.81
N GLU A 534 -10.47 11.89 32.57
CA GLU A 534 -10.45 10.42 32.62
C GLU A 534 -11.54 9.75 31.77
N ASP A 535 -11.79 10.28 30.57
CA ASP A 535 -12.85 9.79 29.68
C ASP A 535 -12.69 8.29 29.38
N PRO A 536 -13.68 7.44 29.72
CA PRO A 536 -13.55 5.99 29.61
C PRO A 536 -13.43 5.51 28.16
N GLY A 537 -13.99 6.25 27.20
CA GLY A 537 -13.89 5.93 25.78
C GLY A 537 -12.47 6.10 25.28
N ILE A 538 -11.82 7.22 25.61
CA ILE A 538 -10.41 7.46 25.27
C ILE A 538 -9.49 6.52 26.03
N LEU A 539 -9.70 6.30 27.32
CA LEU A 539 -8.89 5.38 28.11
C LEU A 539 -8.98 3.93 27.60
N GLY A 540 -10.11 3.53 27.01
CA GLY A 540 -10.27 2.25 26.33
C GLY A 540 -9.38 2.07 25.09
N LEU A 541 -8.96 3.18 24.45
CA LEU A 541 -7.97 3.19 23.37
C LEU A 541 -6.52 3.22 23.87
N MET A 542 -6.30 3.47 25.16
CA MET A 542 -4.98 3.47 25.81
C MET A 542 -4.74 2.17 26.59
N ARG A 543 -3.62 2.04 27.31
CA ARG A 543 -3.40 0.93 28.27
C ARG A 543 -4.16 1.11 29.59
N GLY A 544 -4.93 2.19 29.73
CA GLY A 544 -5.64 2.57 30.95
C GLY A 544 -5.07 3.83 31.61
N SER A 545 -5.66 4.20 32.74
CA SER A 545 -5.25 5.36 33.54
C SER A 545 -4.47 4.95 34.80
N PRO A 546 -3.42 5.70 35.18
CA PRO A 546 -2.75 5.53 36.47
C PRO A 546 -3.46 6.24 37.65
N PHE A 547 -4.59 6.94 37.44
CA PHE A 547 -5.26 7.81 38.43
C PHE A 547 -6.57 7.26 39.03
N ARG A 548 -6.94 6.00 38.72
CA ARG A 548 -8.09 5.28 39.32
C ARG A 548 -9.46 5.99 39.21
N GLY A 549 -9.73 6.75 38.15
CA GLY A 549 -11.01 7.43 37.92
C GLY A 549 -11.11 8.84 38.52
N ARG A 550 -10.01 9.42 38.99
CA ARG A 550 -9.99 10.79 39.55
C ARG A 550 -9.89 11.81 38.41
N GLY A 551 -11.03 12.37 38.00
CA GLY A 551 -11.07 13.47 37.03
C GLY A 551 -10.54 14.80 37.60
N GLY A 552 -10.37 15.79 36.72
CA GLY A 552 -9.83 17.11 37.10
C GLY A 552 -8.31 17.16 37.16
N LEU A 553 -7.64 16.32 36.36
CA LEU A 553 -6.19 16.23 36.31
C LEU A 553 -5.61 17.40 35.52
N MET A 554 -4.41 17.84 35.93
CA MET A 554 -3.54 18.57 35.00
C MET A 554 -2.95 17.56 34.03
N VAL A 555 -3.03 17.81 32.73
CA VAL A 555 -2.45 16.93 31.71
C VAL A 555 -1.45 17.71 30.88
N ARG A 556 -0.25 17.15 30.69
CA ARG A 556 0.77 17.70 29.81
C ARG A 556 1.14 16.74 28.70
N SER A 557 1.51 17.33 27.56
CA SER A 557 2.13 16.66 26.43
C SER A 557 3.56 17.17 26.31
N ARG A 558 4.49 16.27 26.00
CA ARG A 558 5.87 16.61 25.64
C ARG A 558 6.38 15.65 24.59
N LEU A 559 7.31 16.11 23.75
CA LEU A 559 7.99 15.21 22.81
C LEU A 559 9.29 14.68 23.40
N VAL A 560 9.53 13.39 23.22
CA VAL A 560 10.81 12.74 23.54
C VAL A 560 11.43 12.17 22.29
N ARG A 561 12.75 12.17 22.23
CA ARG A 561 13.51 11.46 21.20
C ARG A 561 13.54 9.98 21.53
N CYS A 562 13.13 9.15 20.58
CA CYS A 562 13.17 7.70 20.66
C CYS A 562 14.29 7.18 19.75
N GLU A 563 15.18 6.36 20.30
CA GLU A 563 16.29 5.74 19.58
C GLU A 563 16.28 4.23 19.80
N VAL A 564 16.74 3.48 18.81
CA VAL A 564 16.93 2.03 18.96
C VAL A 564 18.09 1.79 19.93
N ALA A 565 17.88 0.92 20.92
CA ALA A 565 18.94 0.54 21.85
C ALA A 565 20.08 -0.17 21.11
N LYS A 566 21.31 -0.11 21.63
CA LYS A 566 22.42 -0.88 21.05
C LYS A 566 22.14 -2.38 21.12
N TRP A 567 22.73 -3.15 20.21
CA TRP A 567 22.68 -4.60 20.26
C TRP A 567 23.20 -5.11 21.60
N GLY A 568 22.42 -5.94 22.29
CA GLY A 568 22.81 -6.52 23.59
C GLY A 568 22.83 -5.53 24.75
N ALA A 569 22.08 -4.43 24.69
CA ALA A 569 21.98 -3.46 25.78
C ALA A 569 21.60 -4.13 27.12
N ALA A 570 22.32 -3.76 28.19
CA ALA A 570 22.04 -4.22 29.54
C ALA A 570 20.63 -3.78 29.96
N GLY A 571 19.80 -4.73 30.43
CA GLY A 571 18.40 -4.50 30.79
C GLY A 571 17.36 -5.05 29.80
N GLY A 572 17.76 -5.46 28.59
CA GLY A 572 16.87 -6.11 27.62
C GLY A 572 15.87 -5.18 26.92
N ASP A 573 16.07 -3.86 27.04
CA ASP A 573 15.28 -2.83 26.38
C ASP A 573 15.67 -2.69 24.91
N ALA A 574 14.67 -2.68 24.03
CA ALA A 574 14.86 -2.49 22.59
C ALA A 574 14.93 -1.00 22.18
N TRP A 575 14.51 -0.09 23.06
CA TRP A 575 14.30 1.32 22.77
C TRP A 575 14.76 2.20 23.93
N THR A 576 15.36 3.34 23.61
CA THR A 576 15.78 4.34 24.61
C THR A 576 15.10 5.67 24.32
N PHE A 577 14.75 6.39 25.38
CA PHE A 577 14.02 7.65 25.31
C PHE A 577 14.81 8.76 26.00
N ARG A 578 14.94 9.90 25.32
CA ARG A 578 15.62 11.08 25.85
C ARG A 578 14.73 12.31 25.70
N PRO A 579 14.72 13.23 26.68
CA PRO A 579 14.06 14.52 26.50
C PRO A 579 14.60 15.24 25.27
N LEU A 580 13.70 15.90 24.52
CA LEU A 580 14.14 16.83 23.47
C LEU A 580 14.65 18.12 24.10
N GLN A 581 15.66 18.73 23.46
CA GLN A 581 16.15 20.04 23.83
C GLN A 581 15.31 21.12 23.13
N GLY A 582 14.94 22.16 23.88
CA GLY A 582 14.12 23.27 23.37
C GLY A 582 12.62 23.00 23.44
N ARG A 583 11.83 24.07 23.30
CA ARG A 583 10.37 24.00 23.25
C ARG A 583 9.88 23.60 21.86
N THR A 584 8.83 22.80 21.84
CA THR A 584 8.10 22.38 20.64
C THR A 584 6.64 22.84 20.73
N PRO A 585 5.93 22.96 19.60
CA PRO A 585 4.48 23.22 19.58
C PRO A 585 3.63 22.17 20.33
N MET A 586 4.24 21.04 20.69
CA MET A 586 3.59 19.92 21.38
C MET A 586 3.84 19.93 22.90
N ASP A 587 4.61 20.90 23.41
CA ASP A 587 4.80 21.11 24.85
C ASP A 587 3.60 21.88 25.41
N LEU A 588 2.53 21.13 25.69
CA LEU A 588 1.22 21.65 26.07
C LEU A 588 0.88 21.25 27.51
N VAL A 589 0.09 22.07 28.20
CA VAL A 589 -0.49 21.75 29.51
C VAL A 589 -1.95 22.20 29.54
N VAL A 590 -2.86 21.33 29.96
CA VAL A 590 -4.30 21.60 30.15
C VAL A 590 -4.74 21.23 31.57
N GLY A 591 -5.90 21.71 32.01
CA GLY A 591 -6.49 21.35 33.30
C GLY A 591 -5.97 22.12 34.53
N ALA A 592 -5.47 23.36 34.35
CA ALA A 592 -4.99 24.18 35.46
C ALA A 592 -6.08 24.38 36.55
N PRO A 593 -5.71 24.39 37.85
CA PRO A 593 -6.65 24.66 38.94
C PRO A 593 -7.10 26.12 38.87
N GLY A 594 -8.38 26.33 38.58
CA GLY A 594 -8.99 27.66 38.43
C GLY A 594 -9.26 27.99 36.97
N GLY A 595 -10.54 28.00 36.62
CA GLY A 595 -11.03 28.24 35.26
C GLY A 595 -10.44 29.50 34.65
N ALA A 596 -9.53 29.31 33.70
CA ALA A 596 -9.30 30.25 32.62
C ALA A 596 -9.37 29.43 31.34
N ALA A 597 -10.59 29.31 30.81
CA ALA A 597 -10.79 28.90 29.44
C ALA A 597 -9.99 29.88 28.56
N ARG A 598 -8.85 29.43 28.02
CA ARG A 598 -8.32 30.05 26.81
C ARG A 598 -9.20 29.57 25.66
N ALA A 599 -10.28 30.31 25.42
CA ALA A 599 -10.95 30.37 24.13
C ALA A 599 -10.04 31.18 23.16
N PRO A 600 -10.19 30.97 21.84
CA PRO A 600 -9.12 30.72 20.87
C PRO A 600 -8.13 31.86 20.63
#